data_AF-A0A257A9X0-F1
#
_entry.id   AF-A0A257A9X0-F1
#
_cell.length_a   1.000
_cell.length_b   1.000
_cell.length_c   1.000
_cell.angle_alpha   90.00
_cell.angle_beta   90.00
_cell.angle_gamma   90.00
#
_symmetry.space_group_name_H-M   'P 1'
#
loop_
_entity.id
_entity.type
_entity.pdbx_description
1 polymer ?
#
loop_
_entity_poly.entity_id
_entity_poly.type
_entity_poly.pdbx_seq_one_letter_code
_entity_poly.pdbx_strand_id
1 'polypeptide(L)'
;MVYKRLITALRYTCNYLIDNGYYLHTASEAKCLIFHFLLNEGVKDVEIHVDHVPNLKGSKYSSDMVLKEGGKVVLVKVKVLAKGMRSREAKERIWGRRDRNVIDYVSRMVKVASKFKGDEVKLVMVIFDEKGYLRLEQVMDLRRALKRFNDFNILYYDLRELRERKLKGGSSRLGALSERILLPLSLLRKERNFTGVCRT
;
A
#
# COMPACT_ATOMS: atom_id res chain seq x y z
N MET A 1 14.09 -5.00 -7.48
CA MET A 1 13.88 -5.90 -6.32
C MET A 1 13.21 -5.11 -5.17
N VAL A 2 13.38 -3.79 -5.17
CA VAL A 2 12.77 -2.76 -4.31
C VAL A 2 11.26 -2.86 -4.07
N TYR A 3 10.44 -3.18 -5.08
CA TYR A 3 9.00 -3.36 -4.85
C TYR A 3 8.71 -4.56 -3.95
N LYS A 4 9.45 -5.66 -4.09
CA LYS A 4 9.30 -6.83 -3.20
C LYS A 4 9.72 -6.48 -1.77
N ARG A 5 10.82 -5.72 -1.60
CA ARG A 5 11.26 -5.21 -0.29
C ARG A 5 10.18 -4.35 0.38
N LEU A 6 9.52 -3.45 -0.38
CA LEU A 6 8.37 -2.70 0.13
C LEU A 6 7.26 -3.62 0.63
N ILE A 7 6.88 -4.65 -0.14
CA ILE A 7 5.85 -5.61 0.29
C ILE A 7 6.26 -6.32 1.58
N THR A 8 7.52 -6.73 1.70
CA THR A 8 8.01 -7.41 2.91
C THR A 8 8.03 -6.47 4.12
N ALA A 9 8.52 -5.25 3.96
CA ALA A 9 8.47 -4.22 5.00
C ALA A 9 7.03 -3.94 5.46
N LEU A 10 6.08 -3.81 4.52
CA LEU A 10 4.66 -3.64 4.84
C LEU A 10 4.07 -4.84 5.61
N ARG A 11 4.53 -6.06 5.32
CA ARG A 11 4.14 -7.25 6.09
C ARG A 11 4.67 -7.19 7.51
N TYR A 12 5.93 -6.81 7.70
CA TYR A 12 6.49 -6.63 9.04
C TYR A 12 5.79 -5.49 9.80
N THR A 13 5.49 -4.38 9.12
CA THR A 13 4.68 -3.29 9.70
C THR A 13 3.34 -3.82 10.18
N CYS A 14 2.58 -4.51 9.34
CA CYS A 14 1.29 -5.07 9.74
C CYS A 14 1.45 -6.02 10.93
N ASN A 15 2.36 -7.00 10.86
CA ASN A 15 2.57 -7.93 11.96
C ASN A 15 2.90 -7.20 13.26
N TYR A 16 3.83 -6.25 13.24
CA TYR A 16 4.18 -5.45 14.40
C TYR A 16 2.98 -4.73 15.01
N LEU A 17 2.15 -4.07 14.18
CA LEU A 17 0.94 -3.38 14.63
C LEU A 17 -0.03 -4.34 15.34
N ILE A 18 -0.26 -5.50 14.74
CA ILE A 18 -1.19 -6.51 15.25
C ILE A 18 -0.62 -7.19 16.50
N ASP A 19 0.67 -7.47 16.52
CA ASP A 19 1.36 -8.16 17.60
C ASP A 19 1.43 -7.33 18.87
N ASN A 20 1.62 -6.01 18.72
CA ASN A 20 1.73 -5.08 19.83
C ASN A 20 0.40 -4.38 20.16
N GLY A 21 -0.71 -4.73 19.49
CA GLY A 21 -2.01 -4.08 19.70
C GLY A 21 -2.02 -2.58 19.36
N TYR A 22 -1.08 -2.12 18.55
CA TYR A 22 -0.91 -0.71 18.21
C TYR A 22 -1.88 -0.29 17.09
N TYR A 23 -2.48 0.88 17.23
CA TYR A 23 -3.35 1.49 16.22
C TYR A 23 -2.63 2.68 15.58
N LEU A 24 -2.61 2.74 14.25
CA LEU A 24 -2.15 3.90 13.52
C LEU A 24 -3.17 5.04 13.61
N HIS A 25 -2.70 6.21 13.99
CA HIS A 25 -3.48 7.44 14.03
C HIS A 25 -3.13 8.36 12.85
N THR A 26 -1.89 8.29 12.35
CA THR A 26 -1.38 9.21 11.32
C THR A 26 -0.59 8.49 10.23
N ALA A 27 -0.52 9.09 9.05
CA ALA A 27 0.36 8.63 7.98
C ALA A 27 1.84 8.72 8.37
N SER A 28 2.22 9.64 9.27
CA SER A 28 3.59 9.76 9.75
C SER A 28 4.05 8.55 10.55
N GLU A 29 3.21 8.04 11.47
CA GLU A 29 3.50 6.80 12.21
C GLU A 29 3.69 5.61 11.26
N ALA A 30 2.80 5.50 10.26
CA ALA A 30 2.88 4.44 9.27
C ALA A 30 4.18 4.53 8.44
N LYS A 31 4.57 5.72 7.98
CA LYS A 31 5.85 5.94 7.28
C LYS A 31 7.04 5.56 8.15
N CYS A 32 7.06 5.95 9.43
CA CYS A 32 8.15 5.63 10.34
C CYS A 32 8.33 4.12 10.51
N LEU A 33 7.23 3.38 10.69
CA LEU A 33 7.30 1.92 10.83
C LEU A 33 7.73 1.24 9.52
N ILE A 34 7.19 1.67 8.38
CA ILE A 34 7.61 1.14 7.07
C ILE A 34 9.11 1.40 6.87
N PHE A 35 9.57 2.62 7.14
CA PHE A 35 10.96 3.01 7.04
C PHE A 35 11.87 2.17 7.95
N HIS A 36 11.48 1.99 9.22
CA HIS A 36 12.20 1.14 10.17
C HIS A 36 12.39 -0.28 9.63
N PHE A 37 11.33 -0.92 9.13
CA PHE A 37 11.44 -2.28 8.60
C PHE A 37 12.17 -2.35 7.27
N LEU A 38 12.09 -1.31 6.43
CA LEU A 38 12.93 -1.23 5.23
C LEU A 38 14.42 -1.22 5.61
N LEU A 39 14.84 -0.44 6.60
CA LEU A 39 16.25 -0.41 7.04
C LEU A 39 16.74 -1.76 7.57
N ASN A 40 15.88 -2.48 8.31
CA ASN A 40 16.23 -3.78 8.90
C ASN A 40 16.37 -4.92 7.87
N GLU A 41 15.90 -4.76 6.63
CA GLU A 41 16.10 -5.76 5.56
C GLU A 41 17.52 -5.81 4.97
N GLY A 42 18.52 -5.23 5.66
CA GLY A 42 19.91 -5.24 5.21
C GLY A 42 20.14 -4.40 3.96
N VAL A 43 19.58 -3.19 3.95
CA VAL A 43 19.60 -2.28 2.80
C VAL A 43 20.96 -1.59 2.70
N LYS A 44 21.87 -2.18 1.92
CA LYS A 44 23.11 -1.47 1.52
C LYS A 44 22.96 -0.72 0.19
N ASP A 45 21.97 -1.10 -0.64
CA ASP A 45 21.86 -0.63 -2.03
C ASP A 45 20.50 0.00 -2.42
N VAL A 46 19.60 0.26 -1.45
CA VAL A 46 18.33 0.95 -1.70
C VAL A 46 18.40 2.37 -1.13
N GLU A 47 18.25 3.34 -2.01
CA GLU A 47 18.08 4.74 -1.63
C GLU A 47 16.62 4.98 -1.21
N ILE A 48 16.42 5.53 -0.02
CA ILE A 48 15.10 5.76 0.55
C ILE A 48 14.96 7.25 0.87
N HIS A 49 13.95 7.88 0.29
CA HIS A 49 13.55 9.24 0.62
C HIS A 49 12.16 9.25 1.27
N VAL A 50 12.01 10.03 2.34
CA VAL A 50 10.73 10.22 3.04
C VAL A 50 10.33 11.68 2.95
N ASP A 51 9.07 11.95 2.60
CA ASP A 51 8.43 13.26 2.41
C ASP A 51 8.98 14.17 1.31
N HIS A 52 10.27 14.05 0.98
CA HIS A 52 10.92 14.88 -0.01
C HIS A 52 11.96 14.07 -0.78
N VAL A 53 11.93 14.20 -2.10
CA VAL A 53 13.05 13.76 -2.94
C VAL A 53 13.93 14.98 -3.24
N PRO A 54 15.23 14.95 -2.93
CA PRO A 54 16.17 16.00 -3.29
C PRO A 54 16.05 16.35 -4.78
N ASN A 55 16.16 17.64 -5.12
CA ASN A 55 16.14 18.16 -6.49
C ASN A 55 14.82 18.00 -7.27
N LEU A 56 13.76 17.51 -6.63
CA LEU A 56 12.45 17.29 -7.25
C LEU A 56 11.41 18.29 -6.73
N LYS A 57 11.32 19.46 -7.39
CA LYS A 57 10.27 20.47 -7.10
C LYS A 57 8.87 19.84 -7.21
N GLY A 58 8.05 20.01 -6.17
CA GLY A 58 6.69 19.47 -6.07
C GLY A 58 6.57 18.06 -5.50
N SER A 59 7.68 17.37 -5.19
CA SER A 59 7.69 16.00 -4.64
C SER A 59 6.90 15.88 -3.34
N LYS A 60 7.01 16.90 -2.45
CA LYS A 60 6.33 17.00 -1.15
C LYS A 60 4.82 16.74 -1.18
N TYR A 61 4.16 17.05 -2.30
CA TYR A 61 2.71 16.91 -2.43
C TYR A 61 2.28 15.66 -3.22
N SER A 62 3.25 14.87 -3.67
CA SER A 62 3.04 13.80 -4.65
C SER A 62 3.33 12.41 -4.10
N SER A 63 4.36 12.21 -3.28
CA SER A 63 4.70 10.90 -2.72
C SER A 63 5.16 11.10 -1.29
N ASP A 64 4.80 10.15 -0.44
CA ASP A 64 5.17 10.14 0.97
C ASP A 64 6.52 9.45 1.18
N MET A 65 6.85 8.48 0.32
CA MET A 65 8.15 7.84 0.28
C MET A 65 8.55 7.54 -1.16
N VAL A 66 9.85 7.52 -1.44
CA VAL A 66 10.43 7.09 -2.70
C VAL A 66 11.53 6.09 -2.41
N LEU A 67 11.48 4.94 -3.06
CA LEU A 67 12.47 3.88 -2.95
C LEU A 67 13.15 3.69 -4.30
N LYS A 68 14.47 3.68 -4.35
CA LYS A 68 15.25 3.53 -5.59
C LYS A 68 16.33 2.47 -5.45
N GLU A 69 16.42 1.57 -6.42
CA GLU A 69 17.41 0.48 -6.46
C GLU A 69 17.64 0.06 -7.92
N GLY A 70 18.88 0.10 -8.41
CA GLY A 70 19.29 -0.48 -9.70
C GLY A 70 18.41 -0.08 -10.89
N GLY A 71 18.14 1.21 -11.08
CA GLY A 71 17.30 1.72 -12.16
C GLY A 71 15.79 1.49 -11.99
N LYS A 72 15.35 1.04 -10.81
CA LYS A 72 13.92 0.86 -10.48
C LYS A 72 13.51 1.81 -9.37
N VAL A 73 12.37 2.46 -9.54
CA VAL A 73 11.84 3.46 -8.61
C VAL A 73 10.43 3.06 -8.17
N VAL A 74 10.16 3.15 -6.88
CA VAL A 74 8.81 2.99 -6.32
C VAL A 74 8.39 4.27 -5.63
N LEU A 75 7.38 4.93 -6.17
CA LEU A 75 6.74 6.10 -5.54
C LEU A 75 5.58 5.61 -4.67
N VAL A 76 5.64 5.89 -3.37
CA VAL A 76 4.69 5.38 -2.39
C VAL A 76 3.86 6.52 -1.81
N LYS A 77 2.54 6.34 -1.78
CA LYS A 77 1.61 7.13 -0.96
C LYS A 77 1.17 6.32 0.24
N VAL A 78 1.13 6.93 1.42
CA VAL A 78 0.57 6.29 2.60
C VAL A 78 -0.72 7.02 3.00
N LYS A 79 -1.76 6.23 3.22
CA LYS A 79 -3.06 6.69 3.74
C LYS A 79 -3.40 5.86 4.95
N VAL A 80 -3.81 6.55 6.01
CA VAL A 80 -4.30 5.92 7.25
C VAL A 80 -5.73 6.38 7.49
N LEU A 81 -6.63 5.41 7.63
CA LEU A 81 -8.00 5.59 8.09
C LEU A 81 -8.02 5.22 9.56
N ALA A 82 -7.73 6.21 10.39
CA ALA A 82 -7.54 6.05 11.82
C ALA A 82 -8.82 5.62 12.53
N LYS A 83 -8.66 4.90 13.63
CA LYS A 83 -9.79 4.53 14.51
C LYS A 83 -10.46 5.79 15.05
N GLY A 84 -11.80 5.85 14.94
CA GLY A 84 -12.60 6.96 15.47
C GLY A 84 -13.00 8.01 14.42
N MET A 85 -12.50 7.91 13.20
CA MET A 85 -13.00 8.70 12.07
C MET A 85 -14.48 8.38 11.78
N ARG A 86 -15.23 9.36 11.29
CA ARG A 86 -16.57 9.12 10.72
C ARG A 86 -16.43 8.48 9.34
N SER A 87 -17.37 7.62 8.95
CA SER A 87 -17.32 6.93 7.64
C SER A 87 -17.21 7.89 6.45
N ARG A 88 -17.82 9.08 6.55
CA ARG A 88 -17.68 10.14 5.56
C ARG A 88 -16.25 10.66 5.49
N GLU A 89 -15.63 10.95 6.62
CA GLU A 89 -14.24 11.45 6.69
C GLU A 89 -13.25 10.42 6.15
N ALA A 90 -13.47 9.12 6.43
CA ALA A 90 -12.67 8.04 5.89
C ALA A 90 -12.76 7.98 4.35
N LYS A 91 -13.97 8.09 3.79
CA LYS A 91 -14.17 8.18 2.33
C LYS A 91 -13.48 9.41 1.75
N GLU A 92 -13.66 10.59 2.35
CA GLU A 92 -13.04 11.84 1.92
C GLU A 92 -11.50 11.79 1.98
N ARG A 93 -10.93 11.03 2.92
CA ARG A 93 -9.46 10.85 3.04
C ARG A 93 -8.85 10.12 1.84
N ILE A 94 -9.62 9.21 1.25
CA ILE A 94 -9.22 8.39 0.11
C ILE A 94 -9.57 9.08 -1.19
N TRP A 95 -10.86 9.35 -1.41
CA TRP A 95 -11.39 9.88 -2.65
C TRP A 95 -11.16 11.37 -2.81
N GLY A 96 -10.99 12.10 -1.71
CA GLY A 96 -10.96 13.55 -1.71
C GLY A 96 -12.22 14.21 -1.18
N ARG A 97 -12.11 15.50 -0.88
CA ARG A 97 -13.26 16.42 -0.82
C ARG A 97 -13.47 17.02 -2.21
N ARG A 98 -14.66 17.57 -2.48
CA ARG A 98 -15.13 18.18 -3.73
C ARG A 98 -14.04 18.71 -4.71
N ASP A 99 -13.00 19.39 -4.21
CA ASP A 99 -11.97 20.06 -5.04
C ASP A 99 -10.57 19.39 -5.04
N ARG A 100 -10.38 18.25 -4.37
CA ARG A 100 -9.09 17.52 -4.34
C ARG A 100 -9.32 16.03 -4.48
N ASN A 101 -9.38 15.53 -5.71
CA ASN A 101 -9.70 14.14 -5.98
C ASN A 101 -8.46 13.23 -5.87
N VAL A 102 -8.66 11.96 -5.53
CA VAL A 102 -7.61 10.92 -5.64
C VAL A 102 -6.98 10.89 -7.02
N ILE A 103 -7.76 11.20 -8.06
CA ILE A 103 -7.31 11.37 -9.43
C ILE A 103 -6.24 12.47 -9.56
N ASP A 104 -6.42 13.63 -8.93
CA ASP A 104 -5.47 14.76 -8.99
C ASP A 104 -4.17 14.40 -8.29
N TYR A 105 -4.30 13.63 -7.20
CA TYR A 105 -3.16 13.08 -6.50
C TYR A 105 -2.36 12.11 -7.38
N VAL A 106 -3.02 11.12 -8.01
CA VAL A 106 -2.35 10.17 -8.91
C VAL A 106 -1.73 10.90 -10.11
N SER A 107 -2.43 11.88 -10.67
CA SER A 107 -1.91 12.70 -11.77
C SER A 107 -0.63 13.44 -11.38
N ARG A 108 -0.52 13.92 -10.14
CA ARG A 108 0.73 14.51 -9.61
C ARG A 108 1.84 13.48 -9.43
N MET A 109 1.53 12.27 -8.98
CA MET A 109 2.51 11.17 -8.93
C MET A 109 3.05 10.85 -10.32
N VAL A 110 2.18 10.72 -11.32
CA VAL A 110 2.58 10.44 -12.71
C VAL A 110 3.51 11.55 -13.26
N LYS A 111 3.21 12.82 -12.96
CA LYS A 111 4.09 13.95 -13.31
C LYS A 111 5.45 13.91 -12.62
N VAL A 112 5.54 13.31 -11.44
CA VAL A 112 6.82 13.12 -10.73
C VAL A 112 7.55 11.89 -11.27
N ALA A 113 6.83 10.82 -11.60
CA ALA A 113 7.38 9.63 -12.23
C ALA A 113 8.11 9.94 -13.54
N SER A 114 7.56 10.83 -14.38
CA SER A 114 8.19 11.23 -15.64
C SER A 114 9.55 11.96 -15.48
N LYS A 115 9.90 12.38 -14.26
CA LYS A 115 11.19 13.01 -13.96
C LYS A 115 12.29 11.98 -13.69
N PHE A 116 11.94 10.72 -13.42
CA PHE A 116 12.89 9.60 -13.30
C PHE A 116 13.14 8.99 -14.68
N LYS A 117 13.66 9.79 -15.62
CA LYS A 117 13.93 9.32 -16.99
C LYS A 117 14.95 8.18 -16.99
N GLY A 118 14.63 7.09 -17.68
CA GLY A 118 15.50 5.91 -17.78
C GLY A 118 15.29 4.86 -16.68
N ASP A 119 14.53 5.19 -15.63
CA ASP A 119 14.19 4.24 -14.56
C ASP A 119 12.82 3.56 -14.83
N GLU A 120 12.68 2.32 -14.40
CA GLU A 120 11.38 1.62 -14.32
C GLU A 120 10.62 2.12 -13.08
N VAL A 121 9.55 2.91 -13.27
CA VAL A 121 8.81 3.54 -12.17
C VAL A 121 7.50 2.81 -11.87
N LYS A 122 7.28 2.48 -10.60
CA LYS A 122 6.03 1.91 -10.09
C LYS A 122 5.36 2.84 -9.10
N LEU A 123 4.05 3.05 -9.24
CA LEU A 123 3.26 3.90 -8.35
C LEU A 123 2.46 3.03 -7.39
N VAL A 124 2.54 3.33 -6.09
CA VAL A 124 1.91 2.52 -5.05
C VAL A 124 1.17 3.41 -4.07
N MET A 125 -0.11 3.14 -3.85
CA MET A 125 -0.87 3.68 -2.73
C MET A 125 -1.09 2.60 -1.69
N VAL A 126 -0.54 2.82 -0.50
CA VAL A 126 -0.73 1.98 0.68
C VAL A 126 -1.85 2.60 1.53
N ILE A 127 -2.87 1.82 1.85
CA ILE A 127 -3.99 2.22 2.68
C ILE A 127 -4.03 1.30 3.90
N PHE A 128 -3.84 1.86 5.09
CA PHE A 128 -4.12 1.18 6.35
C PHE A 128 -5.49 1.59 6.86
N ASP A 129 -6.37 0.62 7.03
CA ASP A 129 -7.73 0.83 7.52
C ASP A 129 -7.89 0.20 8.90
N GLU A 130 -8.00 1.03 9.93
CA GLU A 130 -8.02 0.57 11.32
C GLU A 130 -9.35 -0.06 11.75
N LYS A 131 -10.42 0.14 10.99
CA LYS A 131 -11.79 -0.29 11.36
C LYS A 131 -12.52 -1.03 10.25
N GLY A 132 -11.95 -1.14 9.05
CA GLY A 132 -12.64 -1.63 7.86
C GLY A 132 -13.68 -0.61 7.37
N TYR A 133 -13.32 0.68 7.35
CA TYR A 133 -14.18 1.75 6.83
C TYR A 133 -14.51 1.57 5.35
N LEU A 134 -13.57 1.03 4.57
CA LEU A 134 -13.79 0.70 3.17
C LEU A 134 -14.23 -0.75 3.01
N ARG A 135 -15.35 -0.94 2.32
CA ARG A 135 -15.75 -2.25 1.81
C ARG A 135 -14.89 -2.63 0.60
N LEU A 136 -14.74 -3.93 0.35
CA LEU A 136 -13.99 -4.46 -0.78
C LEU A 136 -14.44 -3.85 -2.13
N GLU A 137 -15.74 -3.69 -2.33
CA GLU A 137 -16.32 -3.05 -3.52
C GLU A 137 -15.75 -1.64 -3.76
N GLN A 138 -15.63 -0.85 -2.70
CA GLN A 138 -15.14 0.53 -2.79
C GLN A 138 -13.64 0.56 -3.14
N VAL A 139 -12.87 -0.41 -2.65
CA VAL A 139 -11.46 -0.58 -3.03
C VAL A 139 -11.35 -1.00 -4.50
N MET A 140 -12.26 -1.86 -4.98
CA MET A 140 -12.34 -2.27 -6.38
C MET A 140 -12.74 -1.11 -7.29
N ASP A 141 -13.70 -0.28 -6.89
CA ASP A 141 -14.09 0.92 -7.61
C ASP A 141 -12.92 1.91 -7.70
N LEU A 142 -12.16 2.08 -6.61
CA LEU A 142 -10.95 2.89 -6.60
C LEU A 142 -9.91 2.36 -7.60
N ARG A 143 -9.70 1.05 -7.66
CA ARG A 143 -8.82 0.42 -8.66
C ARG A 143 -9.32 0.65 -10.09
N ARG A 144 -10.62 0.50 -10.34
CA ARG A 144 -11.19 0.74 -11.68
C ARG A 144 -11.02 2.20 -12.10
N ALA A 145 -11.29 3.15 -11.19
CA ALA A 145 -11.13 4.58 -11.46
C ALA A 145 -9.67 4.97 -11.79
N LEU A 146 -8.70 4.26 -11.21
CA LEU A 146 -7.28 4.52 -11.41
C LEU A 146 -6.64 3.62 -12.48
N LYS A 147 -7.39 2.69 -13.08
CA LYS A 147 -6.88 1.75 -14.11
C LYS A 147 -6.26 2.46 -15.32
N ARG A 148 -6.72 3.66 -15.64
CA ARG A 148 -6.17 4.49 -16.74
C ARG A 148 -4.73 4.97 -16.49
N PHE A 149 -4.27 4.94 -15.24
CA PHE A 149 -2.89 5.23 -14.88
C PHE A 149 -2.15 3.91 -14.82
N ASN A 150 -1.58 3.51 -15.95
CA ASN A 150 -0.74 2.31 -16.05
C ASN A 150 0.31 2.33 -14.91
N ASP A 151 0.60 1.16 -14.34
CA ASP A 151 1.55 0.96 -13.23
C ASP A 151 1.15 1.50 -11.84
N PHE A 152 -0.09 1.98 -11.68
CA PHE A 152 -0.64 2.35 -10.38
C PHE A 152 -1.21 1.14 -9.61
N ASN A 153 -0.68 0.90 -8.41
CA ASN A 153 -1.07 -0.21 -7.54
C ASN A 153 -1.66 0.29 -6.23
N ILE A 154 -2.72 -0.36 -5.76
CA ILE A 154 -3.32 -0.09 -4.45
C ILE A 154 -3.10 -1.30 -3.55
N LEU A 155 -2.41 -1.07 -2.44
CA LEU A 155 -2.21 -2.03 -1.36
C LEU A 155 -3.11 -1.63 -0.20
N TYR A 156 -4.17 -2.37 0.03
CA TYR A 156 -5.16 -2.09 1.06
C TYR A 156 -4.98 -3.08 2.22
N TYR A 157 -4.90 -2.59 3.45
CA TYR A 157 -4.73 -3.42 4.64
C TYR A 157 -5.86 -3.12 5.62
N ASP A 158 -6.81 -4.05 5.73
CA ASP A 158 -7.85 -4.03 6.76
C ASP A 158 -7.27 -4.53 8.08
N LEU A 159 -6.80 -3.62 8.91
CA LEU A 159 -6.13 -3.95 10.17
C LEU A 159 -7.11 -4.51 11.21
N ARG A 160 -8.41 -4.18 11.12
CA ARG A 160 -9.43 -4.80 11.97
C ARG A 160 -9.54 -6.29 11.66
N GLU A 161 -9.70 -6.64 10.39
CA GLU A 161 -9.80 -8.03 9.96
C GLU A 161 -8.53 -8.83 10.34
N LEU A 162 -7.34 -8.23 10.17
CA LEU A 162 -6.09 -8.86 10.59
C LEU A 162 -6.04 -9.13 12.10
N ARG A 163 -6.50 -8.19 12.95
CA ARG A 163 -6.57 -8.40 14.42
C ARG A 163 -7.55 -9.52 14.77
N GLU A 164 -8.76 -9.49 14.19
CA GLU A 164 -9.80 -10.49 14.45
C GLU A 164 -9.34 -11.90 14.07
N ARG A 165 -8.65 -12.05 12.93
CA ARG A 165 -8.09 -13.33 12.49
C ARG A 165 -7.04 -13.88 13.46
N LYS A 166 -6.15 -13.02 13.96
CA LYS A 166 -5.13 -13.42 14.94
C LYS A 166 -5.77 -13.91 16.25
N LEU A 167 -6.80 -13.22 16.74
CA LEU A 167 -7.50 -13.60 17.98
C LEU A 167 -8.19 -14.97 17.88
N LYS A 168 -8.65 -15.36 16.69
CA LYS A 168 -9.30 -16.66 16.44
C LYS A 168 -8.33 -17.85 16.32
N GLY A 169 -7.06 -17.68 16.69
CA GLY A 169 -6.03 -18.72 16.57
C GLY A 169 -5.58 -19.00 15.13
N GLY A 170 -6.06 -18.20 14.16
CA GLY A 170 -5.52 -18.23 12.80
C GLY A 170 -4.09 -17.72 12.84
N SER A 171 -3.16 -18.48 12.23
CA SER A 171 -1.80 -18.01 12.03
C SER A 171 -1.85 -16.63 11.37
N SER A 172 -1.40 -15.60 12.08
CA SER A 172 -1.28 -14.21 11.59
C SER A 172 -0.26 -14.08 10.45
N ARG A 173 0.37 -15.19 10.02
CA ARG A 173 1.21 -15.24 8.83
C ARG A 173 0.37 -14.80 7.62
N LEU A 174 0.56 -13.54 7.25
CA LEU A 174 0.12 -12.86 6.02
C LEU A 174 0.34 -13.64 4.71
N GLY A 175 0.98 -14.81 4.73
CA GLY A 175 1.15 -15.69 3.56
C GLY A 175 -0.15 -16.16 2.93
N ALA A 176 -1.26 -16.25 3.68
CA ALA A 176 -2.59 -16.55 3.11
C ALA A 176 -3.38 -15.29 2.69
N LEU A 177 -2.95 -14.10 3.12
CA LEU A 177 -3.56 -12.81 2.75
C LEU A 177 -2.89 -12.17 1.54
N SER A 178 -1.66 -12.59 1.22
CA SER A 178 -0.87 -12.08 0.09
C SER A 178 -1.41 -12.45 -1.29
N GLU A 179 -2.49 -13.23 -1.39
CA GLU A 179 -3.09 -13.57 -2.69
C GLU A 179 -4.53 -13.09 -2.87
N ARG A 180 -5.25 -12.67 -1.83
CA ARG A 180 -6.59 -12.05 -2.02
C ARG A 180 -6.56 -10.53 -2.01
N ILE A 181 -5.57 -9.94 -1.34
CA ILE A 181 -5.46 -8.49 -1.12
C ILE A 181 -4.33 -7.87 -1.96
N LEU A 182 -3.43 -8.70 -2.50
CA LEU A 182 -2.30 -8.37 -3.37
C LEU A 182 -2.48 -9.04 -4.74
N LEU A 183 -3.52 -8.69 -5.51
CA LEU A 183 -3.66 -9.21 -6.87
C LEU A 183 -3.31 -8.17 -7.93
N PRO A 184 -2.19 -8.34 -8.65
CA PRO A 184 -2.05 -7.84 -10.01
C PRO A 184 -3.01 -8.63 -10.92
N LEU A 185 -3.72 -7.91 -11.80
CA LEU A 185 -4.73 -8.47 -12.73
C LEU A 185 -4.18 -9.55 -13.68
N SER A 186 -2.87 -9.75 -13.77
CA SER A 186 -2.22 -10.70 -14.68
C SER A 186 -2.15 -12.15 -14.17
N LEU A 187 -2.42 -12.43 -12.89
CA LEU A 187 -2.27 -13.79 -12.32
C LEU A 187 -3.59 -14.55 -12.05
N LEU A 188 -4.75 -13.89 -12.17
CA LEU A 188 -6.05 -14.51 -11.90
C LEU A 188 -6.60 -15.42 -13.01
N ARG A 189 -5.85 -15.66 -14.09
CA ARG A 189 -6.33 -16.41 -15.27
C ARG A 189 -5.85 -17.87 -15.39
N LYS A 190 -5.07 -18.42 -14.45
CA LYS A 190 -4.50 -19.78 -14.64
C LYS A 190 -4.88 -20.90 -13.68
N GLU A 191 -5.62 -20.66 -12.60
CA GLU A 191 -6.03 -21.76 -11.71
C GLU A 191 -7.55 -21.79 -11.50
N ARG A 192 -8.25 -22.18 -12.56
CA ARG A 192 -9.63 -22.69 -12.50
C ARG A 192 -9.76 -24.17 -12.88
N ASN A 193 -8.64 -24.87 -13.06
CA ASN A 193 -8.63 -26.29 -13.38
C ASN A 193 -7.78 -27.05 -12.37
N PHE A 194 -8.35 -27.40 -11.22
CA PHE A 194 -8.03 -28.65 -10.51
C PHE A 194 -9.13 -28.92 -9.48
N THR A 195 -10.23 -29.48 -9.97
CA THR A 195 -11.10 -30.34 -9.17
C THR A 195 -10.30 -31.59 -8.81
N GLY A 196 -9.93 -31.74 -7.54
CA GLY A 196 -9.28 -32.93 -7.01
C GLY A 196 -9.90 -33.27 -5.67
N VAL A 197 -10.82 -34.23 -5.70
CA VAL A 197 -11.56 -34.82 -4.58
C VAL A 197 -10.60 -35.41 -3.54
N CYS A 198 -10.79 -35.13 -2.26
CA CYS A 198 -10.34 -36.01 -1.18
C CYS A 198 -11.57 -36.54 -0.44
N ARG A 199 -11.91 -37.81 -0.72
CA ARG A 199 -12.69 -38.65 0.19
C ARG A 199 -11.72 -39.19 1.26
N THR A 200 -12.29 -39.38 2.45
CA THR A 200 -11.75 -40.03 3.66
C THR A 200 -11.01 -41.32 3.39
#